data_AF-A0A3J8X1V6-F1
#
_entry.id   AF-A0A3J8X1V6-F1
#
_cell.length_a   1.000
_cell.length_b   1.000
_cell.length_c   1.000
_cell.angle_alpha   90.00
_cell.angle_beta   90.00
_cell.angle_gamma   90.00
#
_symmetry.space_group_name_H-M   'P 1'
#
loop_
_entity.id
_entity.type
_entity.pdbx_description
1 polymer ?
#
loop_
_entity_poly.entity_id
_entity_poly.type
_entity_poly.pdbx_seq_one_letter_code
_entity_poly.pdbx_strand_id
1 'polypeptide(L)'
;SSKICSDDIIRLFIDWLNIYHEVHFQVIRIIYQNPGVTRYEIWMELHEIIPREDSAEADLYKMLIRDLSTGGVIRQARNTTEDGQFLKQRHAPQAKRGTSTLESAFENTKSYVLTELGKQFVHYTMNEVVTKLD
;
A
#
# COMPACT_ATOMS: atom_id res chain seq x y z
N SER A 1 -14.36 8.93 -27.41
CA SER A 1 -14.02 8.91 -25.97
C SER A 1 -13.98 7.46 -25.55
N SER A 2 -12.80 6.82 -25.60
CA SER A 2 -12.65 5.47 -25.07
C SER A 2 -12.75 5.58 -23.55
N LYS A 3 -13.89 5.18 -22.98
CA LYS A 3 -13.92 4.77 -21.57
C LYS A 3 -12.67 3.91 -21.36
N ILE A 4 -11.85 4.19 -20.34
CA ILE A 4 -11.00 3.14 -19.76
C ILE A 4 -11.95 1.95 -19.59
N CYS A 5 -11.77 0.93 -20.43
CA CYS A 5 -12.80 -0.07 -20.59
C CYS A 5 -12.70 -0.96 -19.36
N SER A 6 -13.81 -1.55 -18.90
CA SER A 6 -13.77 -2.57 -17.83
C SER A 6 -12.68 -3.62 -18.09
N ASP A 7 -12.48 -3.92 -19.38
CA ASP A 7 -11.44 -4.81 -19.92
C ASP A 7 -10.00 -4.37 -19.62
N ASP A 8 -9.68 -3.06 -19.65
CA ASP A 8 -8.32 -2.56 -19.32
C ASP A 8 -8.01 -2.71 -17.83
N ILE A 9 -9.02 -2.49 -16.98
CA ILE A 9 -8.92 -2.67 -15.53
C ILE A 9 -8.74 -4.16 -15.21
N ILE A 10 -9.50 -5.05 -15.86
CA ILE A 10 -9.37 -6.50 -15.67
C ILE A 10 -7.99 -6.98 -16.14
N ARG A 11 -7.49 -6.53 -17.29
CA ARG A 11 -6.12 -6.85 -17.75
C ARG A 11 -5.07 -6.43 -16.73
N LEU A 12 -5.18 -5.21 -16.21
CA LEU A 12 -4.29 -4.72 -15.17
C LEU A 12 -4.33 -5.60 -13.91
N PHE A 13 -5.51 -6.04 -13.49
CA PHE A 13 -5.64 -6.94 -12.33
C PHE A 13 -5.00 -8.30 -12.58
N ILE A 14 -5.15 -8.85 -13.78
CA ILE A 14 -4.45 -10.08 -14.18
C ILE A 14 -2.94 -9.87 -14.18
N ASP A 15 -2.45 -8.73 -14.66
CA ASP A 15 -1.02 -8.40 -14.63
C ASP A 15 -0.50 -8.32 -13.19
N TRP A 16 -1.25 -7.68 -12.28
CA TRP A 16 -0.92 -7.65 -10.85
C TRP A 16 -0.90 -9.04 -10.23
N LEU A 17 -1.85 -9.92 -10.57
CA LEU A 17 -1.85 -11.31 -10.11
C LEU A 17 -0.61 -12.08 -10.57
N ASN A 18 -0.07 -11.76 -11.75
CA ASN A 18 1.10 -12.44 -12.30
C ASN A 18 2.43 -11.94 -11.71
N ILE A 19 2.51 -10.67 -11.29
CA ILE A 19 3.77 -10.06 -10.80
C ILE A 19 3.89 -10.03 -9.28
N TYR A 20 2.78 -10.00 -8.55
CA TYR A 20 2.81 -9.91 -7.09
C TYR A 20 3.01 -11.29 -6.47
N HIS A 21 3.89 -11.34 -5.47
CA HIS A 21 4.14 -12.52 -4.67
C HIS A 21 3.19 -12.57 -3.47
N GLU A 22 3.11 -13.74 -2.81
CA GLU A 22 2.25 -13.94 -1.63
C GLU A 22 2.41 -12.83 -0.58
N VAL A 23 3.65 -12.41 -0.32
CA VAL A 23 3.94 -11.36 0.66
C VAL A 23 3.35 -9.99 0.28
N HIS A 24 3.24 -9.65 -1.02
CA HIS A 24 2.52 -8.46 -1.47
C HIS A 24 1.02 -8.56 -1.10
N PHE A 25 0.41 -9.74 -1.31
CA PHE A 25 -0.99 -9.97 -0.95
C PHE A 25 -1.23 -9.93 0.56
N GLN A 26 -0.29 -10.42 1.37
CA GLN A 26 -0.38 -10.30 2.82
C GLN A 26 -0.38 -8.82 3.26
N VAL A 27 0.50 -7.99 2.69
CA VAL A 27 0.52 -6.54 2.94
C VAL A 27 -0.80 -5.89 2.50
N ILE A 28 -1.32 -6.22 1.31
CA ILE A 28 -2.61 -5.72 0.82
C ILE A 28 -3.74 -6.09 1.78
N ARG A 29 -3.78 -7.34 2.25
CA ARG A 29 -4.80 -7.84 3.19
C ARG A 29 -4.77 -7.06 4.51
N ILE A 30 -3.59 -6.82 5.07
CA ILE A 30 -3.45 -6.07 6.32
C ILE A 30 -3.97 -4.64 6.15
N ILE A 31 -3.61 -3.95 5.05
CA ILE A 31 -4.09 -2.59 4.77
C ILE A 31 -5.61 -2.57 4.53
N TYR A 32 -6.15 -3.60 3.88
CA TYR A 32 -7.59 -3.76 3.68
C TYR A 32 -8.35 -3.91 5.00
N GLN A 33 -7.85 -4.75 5.91
CA GLN A 33 -8.46 -5.02 7.22
C GLN A 33 -8.29 -3.83 8.18
N ASN A 34 -7.18 -3.10 8.09
CA ASN A 34 -6.81 -2.00 8.97
C ASN A 34 -6.51 -0.72 8.16
N PRO A 35 -7.53 -0.01 7.62
CA PRO A 35 -7.30 1.24 6.90
C PRO A 35 -6.62 2.29 7.80
N GLY A 36 -5.50 2.83 7.35
CA GLY A 36 -4.72 3.79 8.11
C GLY A 36 -3.51 3.19 8.85
N VAL A 37 -3.27 1.90 8.70
CA VAL A 37 -2.11 1.20 9.26
C VAL A 37 -0.78 1.81 8.81
N THR A 38 0.21 1.84 9.69
CA THR A 38 1.57 2.33 9.41
C THR A 38 2.49 1.21 8.89
N ARG A 39 3.69 1.57 8.41
CA ARG A 39 4.68 0.56 8.01
C ARG A 39 5.16 -0.28 9.19
N TYR A 40 5.34 0.36 10.35
CA TYR A 40 5.63 -0.35 11.58
C TYR A 40 4.56 -1.41 11.89
N GLU A 41 3.29 -1.03 11.87
CA GLU A 41 2.19 -1.91 12.24
C GLU A 41 2.00 -3.05 11.23
N ILE A 42 2.14 -2.77 9.92
CA ILE A 42 2.15 -3.82 8.89
C ILE A 42 3.26 -4.84 9.17
N TRP A 43 4.48 -4.38 9.48
CA TRP A 43 5.58 -5.29 9.78
C TRP A 43 5.31 -6.14 11.02
N MET A 44 4.80 -5.52 12.08
CA MET A 44 4.51 -6.21 13.34
C MET A 44 3.38 -7.23 13.22
N GLU A 45 2.46 -7.05 12.27
CA GLU A 45 1.41 -8.03 11.96
C GLU A 45 1.97 -9.24 11.17
N LEU A 46 3.02 -9.03 10.38
CA LEU A 46 3.69 -10.09 9.61
C LEU A 46 4.76 -10.85 10.42
N HIS A 47 5.46 -10.13 11.30
CA HIS A 47 6.68 -10.57 11.97
C HIS A 47 6.76 -10.05 13.40
N GLU A 48 7.40 -10.81 14.28
CA GLU A 48 7.47 -10.48 15.72
C GLU A 48 8.63 -9.52 16.08
N ILE A 49 9.65 -9.41 15.24
CA ILE A 49 10.90 -8.70 15.55
C ILE A 49 11.23 -7.72 14.43
N ILE A 50 11.66 -6.52 14.82
CA ILE A 50 12.14 -5.49 13.90
C ILE A 50 13.62 -5.75 13.60
N PRO A 51 13.97 -6.06 12.33
CA PRO A 51 15.35 -6.30 11.95
C PRO A 51 16.12 -4.97 11.87
N ARG A 52 17.43 -5.06 11.62
CA ARG A 52 18.26 -3.87 11.38
C ARG A 52 17.82 -3.13 10.11
N GLU A 53 17.93 -1.81 10.10
CA GLU A 53 17.54 -0.96 8.96
C GLU A 53 18.34 -1.24 7.66
N ASP A 54 19.57 -1.75 7.77
CA ASP A 54 20.46 -2.13 6.67
C ASP A 54 20.46 -3.64 6.37
N SER A 55 19.40 -4.35 6.79
CA SER A 55 19.20 -5.77 6.53
C SER A 55 18.46 -6.04 5.21
N ALA A 56 18.59 -7.28 4.71
CA ALA A 56 17.87 -7.73 3.53
C ALA A 56 16.34 -7.72 3.75
N GLU A 57 15.90 -7.99 4.98
CA GLU A 57 14.50 -7.95 5.40
C GLU A 57 13.93 -6.53 5.31
N ALA A 58 14.67 -5.53 5.79
CA ALA A 58 14.29 -4.12 5.68
C ALA A 58 14.25 -3.66 4.21
N ASP A 59 15.21 -4.10 3.38
CA ASP A 59 15.25 -3.80 1.96
C ASP A 59 14.09 -4.44 1.18
N LEU A 60 13.80 -5.72 1.46
CA LEU A 60 12.63 -6.41 0.92
C LEU A 60 11.35 -5.67 1.32
N TYR A 61 11.21 -5.30 2.59
CA TYR A 61 10.01 -4.61 3.05
C TYR A 61 9.78 -3.26 2.35
N LYS A 62 10.84 -2.45 2.19
CA LYS A 62 10.79 -1.21 1.41
C LYS A 62 10.41 -1.47 -0.06
N MET A 63 10.94 -2.54 -0.65
CA MET A 63 10.59 -2.94 -2.02
C MET A 63 9.11 -3.28 -2.13
N LEU A 64 8.54 -4.08 -1.23
CA LEU A 64 7.12 -4.44 -1.26
C LEU A 64 6.20 -3.22 -1.20
N ILE A 65 6.47 -2.30 -0.26
CA ILE A 65 5.70 -1.05 -0.14
C ILE A 65 5.85 -0.19 -1.40
N ARG A 66 7.06 -0.12 -1.95
CA ARG A 66 7.33 0.62 -3.19
C ARG A 66 6.56 0.01 -4.37
N ASP A 67 6.62 -1.30 -4.57
CA ASP A 67 5.98 -1.97 -5.69
C ASP A 67 4.46 -1.76 -5.65
N LEU A 68 3.84 -1.90 -4.47
CA LEU A 68 2.40 -1.66 -4.29
C LEU A 68 2.02 -0.18 -4.47
N SER A 69 2.90 0.74 -4.06
CA SER A 69 2.67 2.19 -4.20
C SER A 69 2.84 2.64 -5.65
N THR A 70 3.91 2.22 -6.32
CA THR A 70 4.21 2.52 -7.72
C THR A 70 3.23 1.83 -8.65
N GLY A 71 2.81 0.61 -8.33
CA GLY A 71 1.73 -0.09 -9.01
C GLY A 71 0.36 0.57 -8.81
N GLY A 72 0.21 1.48 -7.84
CA GLY A 72 -1.04 2.20 -7.61
C GLY A 72 -2.09 1.43 -6.82
N VAL A 73 -1.70 0.33 -6.16
CA VAL A 73 -2.58 -0.49 -5.31
C VAL A 73 -2.82 0.22 -3.97
N ILE A 74 -1.75 0.75 -3.37
CA ILE A 74 -1.79 1.42 -2.07
C ILE A 74 -1.26 2.84 -2.20
N ARG A 75 -1.56 3.67 -1.21
CA ARG A 75 -0.98 5.00 -1.07
C ARG A 75 -0.92 5.44 0.38
N GLN A 76 -0.07 6.41 0.68
CA GLN A 76 -0.17 7.13 1.95
C GLN A 76 -1.51 7.87 2.04
N ALA A 77 -2.10 7.83 3.24
CA ALA A 77 -3.34 8.53 3.54
C ALA A 77 -3.17 10.03 3.33
N ARG A 78 -4.17 10.65 2.71
CA ARG A 78 -4.23 12.11 2.50
C ARG A 78 -5.67 12.55 2.70
N ASN A 79 -5.84 13.69 3.37
CA ASN A 79 -7.15 14.30 3.51
C ASN A 79 -7.65 14.74 2.12
N THR A 80 -8.92 14.53 1.87
CA THR A 80 -9.59 14.95 0.64
C THR A 80 -10.71 15.93 0.94
N THR A 81 -11.00 16.81 0.00
CA THR A 81 -12.26 17.56 -0.03
C THR A 81 -13.45 16.63 -0.30
N GLU A 82 -14.67 17.11 -0.12
CA GLU A 82 -15.90 16.33 -0.41
C GLU A 82 -15.97 15.87 -1.88
N ASP A 83 -15.43 16.65 -2.81
CA ASP A 83 -15.33 16.31 -4.23
C ASP A 83 -14.11 15.46 -4.59
N GLY A 84 -13.34 14.99 -3.60
CA GLY A 84 -12.25 14.02 -3.78
C GLY A 84 -10.88 14.59 -4.12
N GLN A 85 -10.68 15.91 -4.02
CA GLN A 85 -9.37 16.52 -4.27
C GLN A 85 -8.45 16.38 -3.05
N PHE A 86 -7.18 16.04 -3.26
CA PHE A 86 -6.21 15.97 -2.17
C PHE A 86 -5.91 17.35 -1.59
N LEU A 87 -6.17 17.51 -0.29
CA LEU A 87 -5.79 18.70 0.44
C LEU A 87 -4.27 18.77 0.57
N LYS A 88 -3.73 19.96 0.29
CA LYS A 88 -2.31 20.23 0.52
C LYS A 88 -2.03 20.17 2.01
N GLN A 89 -1.26 19.18 2.44
CA GLN A 89 -0.81 19.09 3.81
C GLN A 89 0.16 20.24 4.08
N ARG A 90 -0.22 21.17 4.97
CA ARG A 90 0.72 22.19 5.47
C ARG A 90 1.72 21.45 6.33
N HIS A 91 2.97 21.30 5.87
CA HIS A 91 4.05 20.88 6.73
C HIS A 91 4.17 21.92 7.84
N ALA A 92 3.79 21.56 9.06
CA ALA A 92 4.12 22.37 10.22
C ALA A 92 5.64 22.54 10.24
N PRO A 93 6.19 23.73 10.55
CA PRO A 93 7.62 23.90 10.70
C PRO A 93 8.10 22.96 11.81
N GLN A 94 8.67 21.83 11.42
CA GLN A 94 9.20 20.84 12.34
C GLN A 94 10.35 21.51 13.09
N ALA A 95 10.23 21.60 14.42
CA ALA A 95 11.27 22.17 15.25
C ALA A 95 12.60 21.49 14.91
N LYS A 96 13.59 22.28 14.48
CA LYS A 96 14.90 21.83 14.00
C LYS A 96 15.69 21.15 15.12
N ARG A 97 15.40 19.88 15.41
CA ARG A 97 16.44 18.90 15.77
C ARG A 97 16.66 18.08 14.51
N GLY A 98 17.71 18.40 13.76
CA GLY A 98 18.07 17.64 12.57
C GLY A 98 18.33 16.20 12.98
N THR A 99 17.46 15.28 12.55
CA THR A 99 17.73 13.85 12.65
C THR A 99 18.85 13.55 11.67
N SER A 100 19.95 12.98 12.15
CA SER A 100 21.08 12.57 11.28
C SER A 100 20.76 11.34 10.42
N THR A 101 19.62 10.70 10.67
CA THR A 101 19.17 9.47 10.02
C THR A 101 18.05 9.75 9.01
N LEU A 102 17.98 8.91 7.97
CA LEU A 102 16.90 8.89 6.99
C LEU A 102 15.63 8.27 7.59
N GLU A 103 14.52 8.35 6.84
CA GLU A 103 13.25 7.73 7.20
C GLU A 103 13.40 6.19 7.28
N SER A 104 12.92 5.61 8.39
CA SER A 104 12.98 4.18 8.67
C SER A 104 12.17 3.34 7.69
N ALA A 105 12.57 2.08 7.46
CA ALA A 105 11.72 1.09 6.78
C ALA A 105 10.41 0.84 7.56
N PHE A 106 10.48 0.95 8.89
CA PHE A 106 9.43 0.68 9.87
C PHE A 106 8.86 1.99 10.46
N GLU A 107 8.72 3.03 9.64
CA GLU A 107 8.15 4.31 10.07
C GLU A 107 6.73 4.13 10.64
N ASN A 108 6.45 4.77 11.78
CA ASN A 108 5.21 4.59 12.55
C ASN A 108 4.30 5.83 12.57
N THR A 109 4.53 6.82 11.71
CA THR A 109 3.69 8.03 11.66
C THR A 109 2.87 8.17 10.38
N LYS A 110 3.28 7.50 9.30
CA LYS A 110 2.65 7.62 7.98
C LYS A 110 1.71 6.44 7.72
N SER A 111 0.42 6.72 7.78
CA SER A 111 -0.65 5.78 7.48
C SER A 111 -0.77 5.45 5.99
N TYR A 112 -1.11 4.20 5.67
CA TYR A 112 -1.40 3.72 4.33
C TYR A 112 -2.86 3.26 4.18
N VAL A 113 -3.38 3.40 2.97
CA VAL A 113 -4.73 2.98 2.56
C VAL A 113 -4.69 2.35 1.16
N LEU A 114 -5.66 1.50 0.85
CA LEU A 114 -5.91 1.11 -0.53
C LEU A 114 -6.34 2.32 -1.36
N THR A 115 -5.89 2.39 -2.61
CA THR A 115 -6.51 3.28 -3.60
C THR A 115 -7.88 2.75 -4.00
N GLU A 116 -8.70 3.54 -4.69
CA GLU A 116 -9.97 3.03 -5.23
C GLU A 116 -9.74 1.87 -6.22
N LEU A 117 -8.65 1.92 -6.99
CA LEU A 117 -8.25 0.83 -7.88
C LEU A 117 -7.81 -0.41 -7.10
N GLY A 118 -7.04 -0.23 -6.02
CA GLY A 118 -6.65 -1.31 -5.11
C GLY A 118 -7.85 -1.98 -4.42
N LYS A 119 -8.88 -1.20 -4.04
CA LYS A 119 -10.14 -1.76 -3.51
C LYS A 119 -10.86 -2.63 -4.54
N GLN A 120 -10.95 -2.17 -5.79
CA GLN A 120 -11.52 -2.96 -6.89
C GLN A 120 -10.70 -4.23 -7.15
N PHE A 121 -9.37 -4.16 -7.06
CA PHE A 121 -8.52 -5.34 -7.17
C PHE A 121 -8.76 -6.36 -6.06
N VAL A 122 -8.89 -5.93 -4.81
CA VAL A 122 -9.26 -6.82 -3.70
C VAL A 122 -10.64 -7.44 -3.94
N HIS A 123 -11.61 -6.67 -4.43
CA HIS A 123 -12.93 -7.20 -4.79
C HIS A 123 -12.84 -8.26 -5.90
N TYR A 124 -12.09 -7.98 -6.97
CA TYR A 124 -11.88 -8.91 -8.08
C TYR A 124 -11.26 -10.24 -7.59
N THR A 125 -10.19 -10.16 -6.79
CA THR A 125 -9.47 -11.33 -6.30
C THR A 125 -10.25 -12.13 -5.26
N MET A 126 -10.98 -11.47 -4.35
CA MET A 126 -11.71 -12.13 -3.26
C MET A 126 -13.11 -12.59 -3.64
N ASN A 127 -13.77 -11.93 -4.59
CA ASN A 127 -15.18 -12.21 -4.93
C ASN A 127 -15.41 -12.76 -6.33
N GLU A 128 -14.59 -12.45 -7.36
CA GLU A 128 -14.87 -12.89 -8.75
C GLU A 128 -14.06 -14.10 -9.19
N VAL A 129 -12.83 -14.28 -8.68
CA VAL A 129 -11.99 -15.45 -8.99
C VAL A 129 -12.43 -16.69 -8.21
N VAL A 130 -12.88 -16.51 -6.95
CA VAL A 130 -13.36 -17.59 -6.10
C VAL A 130 -14.63 -18.23 -6.66
N THR A 131 -15.54 -17.47 -7.28
CA THR A 131 -16.79 -18.03 -7.84
C THR A 131 -16.61 -18.75 -9.18
N LYS A 132 -15.46 -18.63 -9.85
CA LYS A 132 -15.20 -19.29 -11.14
C LYS A 132 -14.49 -20.65 -10.99
N LEU A 133 -14.11 -21.03 -9.78
CA LEU A 133 -13.42 -22.29 -9.48
C LEU A 133 -14.32 -23.35 -8.83
N ASP A 134 -15.61 -23.03 -8.63
CA ASP A 134 -16.67 -23.96 -8.19
C ASP A 134 -17.60 -24.33 -9.35
#